data_AF-A0A844DXR1-F1
#
_entry.id   AF-A0A844DXR1-F1
#
_cell.length_a   1.000
_cell.length_b   1.000
_cell.length_c   1.000
_cell.angle_alpha   90.00
_cell.angle_beta   90.00
_cell.angle_gamma   90.00
#
_symmetry.space_group_name_H-M   'P 1'
#
loop_
_entity.id
_entity.type
_entity.pdbx_description
1 polymer ?
#
loop_
_entity_poly.entity_id
_entity_poly.type
_entity_poly.pdbx_seq_one_letter_code
_entity_poly.pdbx_strand_id
1 'polypeptide(L)'
;MDKQTFISQIAAYVIKYAAQYGIKVHSPIIAQAILESGWGQSSLAAKYHNYFGLKCGSAWTGKSVNMATSEEYTPGVHTNIRDNFRVFDSMEDGVKGYFDFINYSRYANLKGVTDPQTYVENIKADGYATSSTYVTNLMRVIRDNNLTQYDGAAQQTPSKSVDEVAQDVVNGKYGNGADRKAALEAAGYNYDEVQAKVNEILGVDTTPKKSVDEIAQEVINGAWGNGQDRKNRIEQAGYDYTAVQNKVNELCGTPKKSIDEIARAVIRGEYGNGADRKNRITAEGYDYAAVQARVNDLM
;
A
#
# COMPACT_ATOMS: atom_id res chain seq x y z
N MET A 1 0.40 -6.06 -6.34
CA MET A 1 1.44 -6.17 -5.31
C MET A 1 2.80 -6.07 -6.00
N ASP A 2 3.68 -5.20 -5.52
CA ASP A 2 5.06 -5.15 -6.02
C ASP A 2 5.91 -6.30 -5.43
N LYS A 3 7.12 -6.47 -5.98
CA LYS A 3 8.02 -7.59 -5.63
C LYS A 3 8.48 -7.56 -4.18
N GLN A 4 8.78 -6.37 -3.63
CA GLN A 4 9.28 -6.26 -2.27
C GLN A 4 8.16 -6.54 -1.27
N THR A 5 6.97 -6.00 -1.52
CA THR A 5 5.78 -6.31 -0.72
C THR A 5 5.47 -7.80 -0.73
N PHE A 6 5.58 -8.47 -1.88
CA PHE A 6 5.37 -9.91 -1.98
C PHE A 6 6.39 -10.70 -1.13
N ILE A 7 7.68 -10.37 -1.24
CA ILE A 7 8.73 -10.99 -0.43
C ILE A 7 8.44 -10.81 1.06
N SER A 8 8.16 -9.58 1.50
CA SER A 8 7.93 -9.27 2.91
C SER A 8 6.72 -10.02 3.48
N GLN A 9 5.61 -10.09 2.74
CA GLN A 9 4.41 -10.80 3.21
C GLN A 9 4.62 -12.33 3.26
N ILE A 10 5.24 -12.91 2.23
CA ILE A 10 5.58 -14.35 2.25
C ILE A 10 6.55 -14.66 3.38
N ALA A 11 7.62 -13.87 3.54
CA ALA A 11 8.61 -14.07 4.58
C ALA A 11 7.99 -14.03 5.98
N ALA A 12 7.06 -13.11 6.25
CA ALA A 12 6.38 -13.02 7.53
C ALA A 12 5.66 -14.34 7.90
N TYR A 13 4.92 -14.93 6.95
CA TYR A 13 4.24 -16.20 7.19
C TYR A 13 5.20 -17.40 7.21
N VAL A 14 6.25 -17.39 6.39
CA VAL A 14 7.29 -18.43 6.39
C VAL A 14 7.99 -18.50 7.75
N ILE A 15 8.38 -17.35 8.32
CA ILE A 15 8.98 -17.24 9.65
C ILE A 15 8.00 -17.70 10.74
N LYS A 16 6.73 -17.29 10.65
CA LYS A 16 5.68 -17.67 11.62
C LYS A 16 5.53 -19.20 11.75
N TYR A 17 5.64 -19.94 10.66
CA TYR A 17 5.37 -21.38 10.65
C TYR A 17 6.62 -22.26 10.70
N ALA A 18 7.77 -21.87 10.14
CA ALA A 18 8.94 -22.74 9.98
C ALA A 18 9.36 -23.48 11.26
N ALA A 19 9.39 -22.78 12.40
CA ALA A 19 9.75 -23.38 13.68
C ALA A 19 8.79 -24.51 14.12
N GLN A 20 7.48 -24.38 13.83
CA GLN A 20 6.47 -25.38 14.18
C GLN A 20 6.66 -26.69 13.40
N TYR A 21 7.28 -26.62 12.22
CA TYR A 21 7.56 -27.76 11.36
C TYR A 21 9.02 -28.24 11.46
N GLY A 22 9.83 -27.63 12.33
CA GLY A 22 11.23 -27.99 12.53
C GLY A 22 12.16 -27.53 11.40
N ILE A 23 11.73 -26.58 10.58
CA ILE A 23 12.53 -26.02 9.49
C ILE A 23 13.39 -24.86 10.02
N LYS A 24 14.67 -24.82 9.65
CA LYS A 24 15.65 -23.85 10.17
C LYS A 24 16.12 -22.82 9.14
N VAL A 25 15.75 -22.98 7.87
CA VAL A 25 16.00 -22.03 6.78
C VAL A 25 14.69 -21.56 6.15
N HIS A 26 14.63 -20.32 5.71
CA HIS A 26 13.42 -19.65 5.21
C HIS A 26 13.59 -19.21 3.75
N SER A 27 14.80 -18.80 3.35
CA SER A 27 15.11 -18.32 2.00
C SER A 27 14.77 -19.30 0.89
N PRO A 28 14.95 -20.63 1.04
CA PRO A 28 14.51 -21.58 0.01
C PRO A 28 13.00 -21.53 -0.24
N ILE A 29 12.22 -21.39 0.84
CA ILE A 29 10.75 -21.39 0.79
C ILE A 29 10.26 -20.10 0.14
N ILE A 30 10.85 -18.97 0.50
CA ILE A 30 10.53 -17.66 -0.11
C ILE A 30 10.89 -17.68 -1.61
N ALA A 31 12.06 -18.24 -1.96
CA ALA A 31 12.49 -18.38 -3.35
C ALA A 31 11.56 -19.30 -4.18
N GLN A 32 11.12 -20.41 -3.59
CA GLN A 32 10.10 -21.28 -4.19
C GLN A 32 8.82 -20.49 -4.45
N ALA A 33 8.29 -19.78 -3.46
CA ALA A 33 7.09 -18.97 -3.64
C ALA A 33 7.26 -17.95 -4.79
N ILE A 34 8.40 -17.27 -4.89
CA ILE A 34 8.70 -16.33 -5.98
C ILE A 34 8.66 -17.01 -7.34
N LEU A 35 9.38 -18.12 -7.50
CA LEU A 35 9.53 -18.80 -8.79
C LEU A 35 8.22 -19.46 -9.23
N GLU A 36 7.61 -20.24 -8.36
CA GLU A 36 6.42 -21.06 -8.66
C GLU A 36 5.18 -20.20 -8.94
N SER A 37 5.07 -19.05 -8.27
CA SER A 37 3.92 -18.15 -8.44
C SER A 37 4.14 -17.04 -9.46
N GLY A 38 5.37 -16.86 -9.95
CA GLY A 38 5.76 -15.69 -10.73
C GLY A 38 5.50 -14.40 -9.94
N TRP A 39 6.11 -14.26 -8.76
CA TRP A 39 5.91 -13.11 -7.87
C TRP A 39 4.45 -12.89 -7.42
N GLY A 40 3.71 -13.98 -7.23
CA GLY A 40 2.30 -13.97 -6.84
C GLY A 40 1.34 -13.66 -7.99
N GLN A 41 1.83 -13.48 -9.22
CA GLN A 41 1.04 -12.98 -10.35
C GLN A 41 0.36 -14.08 -11.16
N SER A 42 0.79 -15.34 -11.01
CA SER A 42 0.11 -16.47 -11.68
C SER A 42 -1.36 -16.55 -11.27
N SER A 43 -2.22 -17.03 -12.18
CA SER A 43 -3.65 -17.20 -11.87
C SER A 43 -3.88 -18.13 -10.67
N LEU A 44 -3.03 -19.14 -10.49
CA LEU A 44 -3.12 -20.06 -9.36
C LEU A 44 -2.83 -19.36 -8.02
N ALA A 45 -1.80 -18.52 -7.97
CA ALA A 45 -1.45 -17.76 -6.78
C ALA A 45 -2.41 -16.60 -6.50
N ALA A 46 -2.72 -15.79 -7.52
CA ALA A 46 -3.50 -14.56 -7.36
C ALA A 46 -4.98 -14.82 -7.01
N LYS A 47 -5.56 -15.92 -7.49
CA LYS A 47 -6.98 -16.24 -7.27
C LYS A 47 -7.23 -17.28 -6.19
N TYR A 48 -6.28 -18.20 -5.98
CA TYR A 48 -6.47 -19.36 -5.11
C TYR A 48 -5.42 -19.48 -4.01
N HIS A 49 -4.57 -18.45 -3.86
CA HIS A 49 -3.55 -18.35 -2.81
C HIS A 49 -2.60 -19.56 -2.75
N ASN A 50 -2.38 -20.22 -3.89
CA ASN A 50 -1.45 -21.34 -4.00
C ASN A 50 -0.16 -20.89 -4.68
N TYR A 51 0.78 -20.41 -3.85
CA TYR A 51 2.04 -19.80 -4.30
C TYR A 51 3.12 -20.83 -4.65
N PHE A 52 2.87 -22.10 -4.39
CA PHE A 52 3.87 -23.17 -4.46
C PHE A 52 3.50 -24.26 -5.50
N GLY A 53 2.44 -24.04 -6.28
CA GLY A 53 2.00 -24.99 -7.30
C GLY A 53 1.48 -26.32 -6.73
N LEU A 54 0.98 -26.33 -5.49
CA LEU A 54 0.63 -27.58 -4.80
C LEU A 54 -0.57 -28.25 -5.45
N LYS A 55 -0.35 -29.45 -5.97
CA LYS A 55 -1.42 -30.35 -6.42
C LYS A 55 -2.15 -30.96 -5.24
N CYS A 56 -3.39 -31.39 -5.46
CA CYS A 56 -4.17 -32.06 -4.41
C CYS A 56 -3.51 -33.38 -4.01
N GLY A 57 -3.11 -34.20 -4.99
CA GLY A 57 -2.73 -35.58 -4.72
C GLY A 57 -3.89 -36.36 -4.09
N SER A 58 -3.62 -37.56 -3.55
CA SER A 58 -4.65 -38.42 -2.94
C SER A 58 -5.04 -38.02 -1.51
N ALA A 59 -4.16 -37.31 -0.80
CA ALA A 59 -4.35 -37.00 0.62
C ALA A 59 -5.06 -35.65 0.90
N TRP A 60 -5.21 -34.79 -0.11
CA TRP A 60 -5.86 -33.49 0.05
C TRP A 60 -7.38 -33.61 -0.02
N THR A 61 -8.05 -33.14 1.03
CA THR A 61 -9.52 -33.13 1.13
C THR A 61 -10.11 -31.72 1.13
N GLY A 62 -9.27 -30.69 1.03
CA GLY A 62 -9.69 -29.29 0.99
C GLY A 62 -10.20 -28.86 -0.39
N LYS A 63 -10.47 -27.54 -0.52
CA LYS A 63 -10.92 -26.93 -1.78
C LYS A 63 -9.90 -27.18 -2.89
N SER A 64 -10.39 -27.35 -4.11
CA SER A 64 -9.56 -27.61 -5.28
C SER A 64 -10.05 -26.86 -6.52
N VAL A 65 -9.15 -26.64 -7.46
CA VAL A 65 -9.45 -26.06 -8.77
C VAL A 65 -8.78 -26.88 -9.86
N ASN A 66 -9.53 -27.21 -10.91
CA ASN A 66 -9.00 -27.95 -12.05
C ASN A 66 -8.48 -26.99 -13.14
N MET A 67 -7.18 -26.98 -13.37
CA MET A 67 -6.52 -26.05 -14.29
C MET A 67 -5.64 -26.78 -15.30
N ALA A 68 -5.46 -26.18 -16.48
CA ALA A 68 -4.45 -26.63 -17.43
C ALA A 68 -3.05 -26.38 -16.85
N THR A 69 -2.16 -27.36 -17.03
CA THR A 69 -0.75 -27.30 -16.66
C THR A 69 0.08 -28.02 -17.72
N SER A 70 1.40 -27.89 -17.66
CA SER A 70 2.33 -28.51 -18.60
C SER A 70 3.26 -29.45 -17.86
N GLU A 71 3.36 -30.71 -18.30
CA GLU A 71 4.29 -31.70 -17.77
C GLU A 71 5.39 -32.02 -18.79
N GLU A 72 6.61 -32.23 -18.29
CA GLU A 72 7.77 -32.62 -19.08
C GLU A 72 8.12 -34.09 -18.81
N TYR A 73 7.43 -35.00 -19.51
CA TYR A 73 7.73 -36.44 -19.41
C TYR A 73 9.01 -36.85 -20.13
N THR A 74 9.48 -36.01 -21.05
CA THR A 74 10.71 -36.19 -21.83
C THR A 74 11.42 -34.84 -21.91
N PRO A 75 12.74 -34.77 -21.65
CA PRO A 75 13.48 -33.51 -21.71
C PRO A 75 13.22 -32.73 -23.00
N GLY A 76 12.72 -31.50 -22.88
CA GLY A 76 12.36 -30.59 -23.97
C GLY A 76 10.93 -30.72 -24.52
N VAL A 77 10.12 -31.67 -24.05
CA VAL A 77 8.75 -31.90 -24.55
C VAL A 77 7.70 -31.61 -23.47
N HIS A 78 6.97 -30.52 -23.68
CA HIS A 78 5.90 -30.05 -22.80
C HIS A 78 4.53 -30.59 -23.24
N THR A 79 3.87 -31.38 -22.38
CA THR A 79 2.54 -31.93 -22.61
C THR A 79 1.51 -31.16 -21.80
N ASN A 80 0.56 -30.51 -22.47
CA ASN A 80 -0.55 -29.86 -21.79
C ASN A 80 -1.51 -30.90 -21.22
N ILE A 81 -1.71 -30.87 -19.91
CA ILE A 81 -2.66 -31.72 -19.19
C ILE A 81 -3.55 -30.84 -18.30
N ARG A 82 -4.54 -31.43 -17.64
CA ARG A 82 -5.28 -30.76 -16.57
C ARG A 82 -5.02 -31.47 -15.26
N ASP A 83 -4.89 -30.70 -14.18
CA ASP A 83 -4.66 -31.23 -12.84
C ASP A 83 -5.46 -30.44 -11.80
N ASN A 84 -5.68 -31.05 -10.64
CA ASN A 84 -6.36 -30.43 -9.51
C ASN A 84 -5.34 -29.80 -8.56
N PHE A 85 -5.38 -28.48 -8.42
CA PHE A 85 -4.55 -27.73 -7.50
C PHE A 85 -5.29 -27.38 -6.23
N ARG A 86 -4.57 -27.32 -5.12
CA ARG A 86 -5.13 -26.90 -3.83
C ARG A 86 -5.57 -25.44 -3.90
N VAL A 87 -6.68 -25.12 -3.25
CA VAL A 87 -7.19 -23.76 -3.09
C VAL A 87 -7.13 -23.39 -1.61
N PHE A 88 -6.63 -22.20 -1.33
CA PHE A 88 -6.52 -21.64 0.00
C PHE A 88 -7.31 -20.33 0.10
N ASP A 89 -7.74 -19.98 1.31
CA ASP A 89 -8.61 -18.82 1.54
C ASP A 89 -7.82 -17.51 1.70
N SER A 90 -6.52 -17.59 2.00
CA SER A 90 -5.65 -16.44 2.20
C SER A 90 -4.19 -16.75 1.88
N MET A 91 -3.35 -15.71 1.82
CA MET A 91 -1.90 -15.89 1.66
C MET A 91 -1.30 -16.73 2.79
N GLU A 92 -1.76 -16.48 4.02
CA GLU A 92 -1.33 -17.23 5.19
C GLU A 92 -1.67 -18.72 5.06
N ASP A 93 -2.91 -19.04 4.67
CA ASP A 93 -3.35 -20.43 4.48
C ASP A 93 -2.55 -21.13 3.38
N GLY A 94 -2.20 -20.41 2.31
CA GLY A 94 -1.33 -20.92 1.25
C GLY A 94 0.08 -21.26 1.73
N VAL A 95 0.69 -20.38 2.53
CA VAL A 95 2.01 -20.62 3.14
C VAL A 95 1.95 -21.75 4.16
N LYS A 96 0.95 -21.78 5.04
CA LYS A 96 0.74 -22.90 5.96
C LYS A 96 0.52 -24.21 5.20
N GLY A 97 -0.22 -24.18 4.09
CA GLY A 97 -0.46 -25.32 3.22
C GLY A 97 0.80 -25.92 2.61
N TYR A 98 1.82 -25.10 2.33
CA TYR A 98 3.16 -25.58 1.97
C TYR A 98 3.81 -26.35 3.12
N PHE A 99 3.78 -25.80 4.34
CA PHE A 99 4.34 -26.50 5.51
C PHE A 99 3.61 -27.82 5.80
N ASP A 100 2.28 -27.85 5.67
CA ASP A 100 1.50 -29.09 5.77
C ASP A 100 1.92 -30.11 4.71
N PHE A 101 2.22 -29.67 3.48
CA PHE A 101 2.69 -30.54 2.40
C PHE A 101 4.09 -31.12 2.66
N ILE A 102 5.04 -30.28 3.09
CA ILE A 102 6.40 -30.75 3.40
C ILE A 102 6.49 -31.51 4.74
N ASN A 103 5.40 -31.65 5.47
CA ASN A 103 5.36 -32.51 6.67
C ASN A 103 5.11 -33.99 6.34
N TYR A 104 4.86 -34.35 5.07
CA TYR A 104 4.82 -35.74 4.65
C TYR A 104 6.17 -36.44 4.87
N SER A 105 6.13 -37.74 5.17
CA SER A 105 7.30 -38.54 5.54
C SER A 105 8.46 -38.46 4.53
N ARG A 106 8.14 -38.33 3.23
CA ARG A 106 9.14 -38.20 2.16
C ARG A 106 10.06 -36.98 2.31
N TYR A 107 9.63 -35.93 3.02
CA TYR A 107 10.35 -34.66 3.20
C TYR A 107 10.92 -34.52 4.63
N ALA A 108 10.99 -35.60 5.40
CA ALA A 108 11.41 -35.55 6.81
C ALA A 108 12.86 -35.06 7.01
N ASN A 109 13.73 -35.28 6.01
CA ASN A 109 15.13 -34.84 5.97
C ASN A 109 15.31 -33.31 5.88
N LEU A 110 14.24 -32.54 5.65
CA LEU A 110 14.29 -31.08 5.61
C LEU A 110 14.39 -30.47 7.02
N LYS A 111 13.95 -31.22 8.04
CA LYS A 111 13.93 -30.76 9.44
C LYS A 111 15.36 -30.62 9.95
N GLY A 112 15.65 -29.47 10.54
CA GLY A 112 16.96 -29.14 11.09
C GLY A 112 18.02 -28.71 10.07
N VAL A 113 17.73 -28.72 8.76
CA VAL A 113 18.67 -28.23 7.74
C VAL A 113 18.87 -26.72 7.90
N THR A 114 20.12 -26.29 8.07
CA THR A 114 20.52 -24.89 8.28
C THR A 114 21.17 -24.25 7.06
N ASP A 115 21.51 -25.03 6.04
CA ASP A 115 22.10 -24.53 4.79
C ASP A 115 21.02 -24.47 3.68
N PRO A 116 20.79 -23.29 3.06
CA PRO A 116 19.76 -23.13 2.04
C PRO A 116 19.95 -24.03 0.82
N GLN A 117 21.19 -24.20 0.36
CA GLN A 117 21.47 -25.05 -0.80
C GLN A 117 21.14 -26.51 -0.50
N THR A 118 21.57 -27.01 0.65
CA THR A 118 21.26 -28.35 1.15
C THR A 118 19.75 -28.58 1.24
N TYR A 119 18.97 -27.59 1.70
CA TYR A 119 17.51 -27.70 1.74
C TYR A 119 16.92 -27.87 0.34
N VAL A 120 17.36 -27.07 -0.63
CA VAL A 120 16.88 -27.12 -2.03
C VAL A 120 17.29 -28.42 -2.72
N GLU A 121 18.49 -28.91 -2.45
CA GLU A 121 18.98 -30.21 -2.95
C GLU A 121 18.15 -31.36 -2.38
N ASN A 122 17.90 -31.38 -1.08
CA ASN A 122 17.09 -32.40 -0.41
C ASN A 122 15.66 -32.44 -0.95
N ILE A 123 14.94 -31.29 -0.95
CA ILE A 123 13.54 -31.26 -1.39
C ILE A 123 13.39 -31.65 -2.87
N LYS A 124 14.39 -31.33 -3.70
CA LYS A 124 14.46 -31.80 -5.09
C LYS A 124 14.67 -33.31 -5.15
N ALA A 125 15.65 -33.85 -4.42
CA ALA A 125 15.93 -35.28 -4.38
C ALA A 125 14.72 -36.09 -3.91
N ASP A 126 13.92 -35.52 -3.01
CA ASP A 126 12.68 -36.10 -2.53
C ASP A 126 11.54 -36.01 -3.54
N GLY A 127 11.75 -35.40 -4.71
CA GLY A 127 10.83 -35.37 -5.85
C GLY A 127 9.80 -34.23 -5.82
N TYR A 128 10.16 -33.08 -5.26
CA TYR A 128 9.34 -31.86 -5.36
C TYR A 128 9.32 -31.28 -6.79
N ALA A 129 10.46 -31.31 -7.48
CA ALA A 129 10.59 -30.80 -8.84
C ALA A 129 11.46 -31.74 -9.70
N THR A 130 11.07 -31.93 -10.95
CA THR A 130 11.79 -32.77 -11.93
C THR A 130 12.86 -32.01 -12.71
N SER A 131 12.77 -30.67 -12.75
CA SER A 131 13.67 -29.83 -13.54
C SER A 131 15.14 -29.99 -13.13
N SER A 132 16.01 -30.21 -14.12
CA SER A 132 17.46 -30.32 -13.92
C SER A 132 18.06 -29.02 -13.36
N THR A 133 17.52 -27.85 -13.75
CA THR A 133 18.01 -26.52 -13.36
C THR A 133 17.37 -25.96 -12.09
N TYR A 134 16.49 -26.72 -11.43
CA TYR A 134 15.73 -26.29 -10.25
C TYR A 134 16.60 -25.66 -9.15
N VAL A 135 17.64 -26.38 -8.70
CA VAL A 135 18.55 -25.92 -7.64
C VAL A 135 19.23 -24.61 -8.06
N THR A 136 19.81 -24.58 -9.26
CA THR A 136 20.51 -23.41 -9.79
C THR A 136 19.60 -22.19 -9.87
N ASN A 137 18.35 -22.36 -10.31
CA ASN A 137 17.38 -21.27 -10.41
C ASN A 137 16.98 -20.72 -9.03
N LEU A 138 16.70 -21.59 -8.05
CA LEU A 138 16.36 -21.16 -6.70
C LEU A 138 17.53 -20.48 -6.00
N MET A 139 18.75 -21.03 -6.10
CA MET A 139 19.93 -20.39 -5.53
C MET A 139 20.22 -19.04 -6.21
N ARG A 140 19.88 -18.86 -7.49
CA ARG A 140 19.92 -17.53 -8.14
C ARG A 140 18.90 -16.58 -7.52
N VAL A 141 17.64 -16.99 -7.38
CA VAL A 141 16.58 -16.17 -6.76
C VAL A 141 16.95 -15.77 -5.33
N ILE A 142 17.51 -16.69 -4.55
CA ILE A 142 17.99 -16.42 -3.17
C ILE A 142 19.04 -15.31 -3.18
N ARG A 143 20.05 -15.39 -4.04
CA ARG A 143 21.12 -14.39 -4.12
C ARG A 143 20.63 -13.05 -4.65
N ASP A 144 19.91 -13.04 -5.76
CA ASP A 144 19.47 -11.82 -6.45
C ASP A 144 18.54 -10.96 -5.58
N ASN A 145 17.86 -11.57 -4.60
CA ASN A 145 16.92 -10.90 -3.71
C ASN A 145 17.41 -10.87 -2.25
N ASN A 146 18.68 -11.23 -2.00
CA ASN A 146 19.29 -11.26 -0.66
C ASN A 146 18.44 -12.04 0.36
N LEU A 147 17.82 -13.16 -0.03
CA LEU A 147 16.83 -13.85 0.82
C LEU A 147 17.46 -14.55 2.02
N THR A 148 18.78 -14.78 2.03
CA THR A 148 19.49 -15.36 3.18
C THR A 148 19.42 -14.49 4.43
N GLN A 149 19.06 -13.20 4.29
CA GLN A 149 18.72 -12.34 5.43
C GLN A 149 17.58 -12.91 6.30
N TYR A 150 16.79 -13.85 5.76
CA TYR A 150 15.73 -14.55 6.49
C TYR A 150 16.18 -15.88 7.12
N ASP A 151 17.36 -16.45 6.81
CA ASP A 151 17.77 -17.81 7.25
C ASP A 151 18.40 -17.90 8.64
N GLY A 152 18.87 -16.79 9.19
CA GLY A 152 19.48 -16.77 10.50
C GLY A 152 18.44 -16.85 11.62
N ALA A 153 18.82 -17.46 12.75
CA ALA A 153 18.21 -17.21 14.07
C ALA A 153 18.48 -15.76 14.57
N ALA A 154 18.43 -14.80 13.65
CA ALA A 154 18.57 -13.38 13.85
C ALA A 154 17.75 -12.65 12.77
N GLN A 155 16.43 -12.85 12.76
CA GLN A 155 15.68 -11.64 13.07
C GLN A 155 16.20 -11.25 14.44
N GLN A 156 16.81 -10.07 14.54
CA GLN A 156 16.59 -9.32 15.77
C GLN A 156 15.06 -9.35 15.91
N THR A 157 14.51 -10.29 16.68
CA THR A 157 13.35 -9.95 17.48
C THR A 157 13.83 -8.66 18.12
N PRO A 158 13.20 -7.54 17.77
CA PRO A 158 13.65 -6.30 18.30
C PRO A 158 13.78 -6.48 19.82
N SER A 159 15.00 -6.35 20.34
CA SER A 159 15.32 -6.62 21.75
C SER A 159 14.42 -5.79 22.69
N LYS A 160 13.90 -4.70 22.12
CA LYS A 160 12.96 -3.76 22.69
C LYS A 160 11.60 -3.91 22.02
N SER A 161 10.52 -3.79 22.79
CA SER A 161 9.17 -3.70 22.25
C SER A 161 9.02 -2.49 21.31
N VAL A 162 7.95 -2.48 20.50
CA VAL A 162 7.60 -1.31 19.66
C VAL A 162 7.45 -0.05 20.53
N ASP A 163 6.91 -0.17 21.74
CA ASP A 163 6.76 0.95 22.68
C ASP A 163 8.14 1.48 23.16
N GLU A 164 9.05 0.57 23.50
CA GLU A 164 10.41 0.94 23.93
C GLU A 164 11.21 1.60 22.80
N VAL A 165 11.00 1.18 21.56
CA VAL A 165 11.66 1.78 20.39
C VAL A 165 11.02 3.08 19.96
N ALA A 166 9.70 3.22 20.07
CA ALA A 166 9.03 4.49 19.91
C ALA A 166 9.57 5.54 20.89
N GLN A 167 9.85 5.14 22.14
CA GLN A 167 10.50 6.02 23.11
C GLN A 167 11.94 6.38 22.72
N ASP A 168 12.74 5.42 22.23
CA ASP A 168 14.09 5.70 21.70
C ASP A 168 14.06 6.64 20.48
N VAL A 169 13.03 6.54 19.62
CA VAL A 169 12.80 7.45 18.48
C VAL A 169 12.47 8.86 18.97
N VAL A 170 11.58 9.01 19.95
CA VAL A 170 11.25 10.30 20.58
C VAL A 170 12.50 10.92 21.23
N ASN A 171 13.37 10.09 21.82
CA ASN A 171 14.64 10.50 22.40
C ASN A 171 15.75 10.76 21.36
N GLY A 172 15.45 10.67 20.05
CA GLY A 172 16.35 11.04 18.96
C GLY A 172 17.36 9.97 18.52
N LYS A 173 17.26 8.75 19.03
CA LYS A 173 18.26 7.68 18.80
C LYS A 173 18.24 7.09 17.39
N TYR A 174 17.15 7.30 16.66
CA TYR A 174 16.92 6.78 15.31
C TYR A 174 16.94 7.87 14.22
N GLY A 175 17.53 9.04 14.48
CA GLY A 175 17.59 10.11 13.48
C GLY A 175 16.21 10.63 13.03
N ASN A 176 16.11 11.13 11.80
CA ASN A 176 14.91 11.76 11.25
C ASN A 176 14.59 11.28 9.82
N GLY A 177 13.34 11.49 9.39
CA GLY A 177 12.89 11.25 8.02
C GLY A 177 13.25 9.86 7.47
N ALA A 178 13.89 9.84 6.30
CA ALA A 178 14.28 8.62 5.60
C ALA A 178 15.32 7.79 6.36
N ASP A 179 16.25 8.45 7.06
CA ASP A 179 17.30 7.76 7.84
C ASP A 179 16.69 6.98 9.00
N ARG A 180 15.65 7.54 9.64
CA ARG A 180 14.89 6.85 10.68
C ARG A 180 14.22 5.60 10.16
N LYS A 181 13.54 5.71 9.02
CA LYS A 181 12.88 4.58 8.39
C LYS A 181 13.87 3.48 8.07
N ALA A 182 14.98 3.82 7.41
CA ALA A 182 16.03 2.87 7.08
C ALA A 182 16.64 2.22 8.34
N ALA A 183 16.89 2.99 9.40
CA ALA A 183 17.45 2.48 10.65
C ALA A 183 16.49 1.53 11.40
N LEU A 184 15.19 1.83 11.39
CA LEU A 184 14.16 0.97 12.00
C LEU A 184 13.96 -0.32 11.21
N GLU A 185 13.87 -0.22 9.88
CA GLU A 185 13.73 -1.40 9.00
C GLU A 185 14.98 -2.29 9.05
N ALA A 186 16.18 -1.69 9.06
CA ALA A 186 17.44 -2.42 9.23
C ALA A 186 17.55 -3.10 10.61
N ALA A 187 16.93 -2.53 11.64
CA ALA A 187 16.84 -3.11 12.98
C ALA A 187 15.65 -4.08 13.14
N GLY A 188 14.93 -4.40 12.05
CA GLY A 188 13.86 -5.40 12.03
C GLY A 188 12.50 -4.89 12.53
N TYR A 189 12.31 -3.58 12.68
CA TYR A 189 11.02 -2.99 13.07
C TYR A 189 10.18 -2.60 11.85
N ASN A 190 8.86 -2.72 11.99
CA ASN A 190 7.92 -2.08 11.07
C ASN A 190 7.88 -0.57 11.36
N TYR A 191 8.34 0.24 10.40
CA TYR A 191 8.36 1.69 10.53
C TYR A 191 6.99 2.28 10.86
N ASP A 192 5.92 1.80 10.22
CA ASP A 192 4.58 2.36 10.39
C ASP A 192 4.03 2.09 11.80
N GLU A 193 4.31 0.91 12.37
CA GLU A 193 3.91 0.55 13.73
C GLU A 193 4.66 1.38 14.78
N VAL A 194 5.98 1.52 14.62
CA VAL A 194 6.79 2.36 15.50
C VAL A 194 6.36 3.81 15.38
N GLN A 195 6.13 4.30 14.17
CA GLN A 195 5.71 5.69 13.94
C GLN A 195 4.31 5.97 14.51
N ALA A 196 3.38 5.02 14.45
CA ALA A 196 2.09 5.13 15.11
C ALA A 196 2.22 5.28 16.64
N LYS A 197 3.10 4.49 17.27
CA LYS A 197 3.41 4.61 18.70
C LYS A 197 4.13 5.91 19.06
N VAL A 198 5.06 6.37 18.23
CA VAL A 198 5.68 7.70 18.39
C VAL A 198 4.61 8.80 18.37
N ASN A 199 3.64 8.70 17.48
CA ASN A 199 2.56 9.68 17.40
C ASN A 199 1.62 9.63 18.62
N GLU A 200 1.32 8.43 19.14
CA GLU A 200 0.60 8.23 20.40
C GLU A 200 1.35 8.89 21.58
N ILE A 201 2.66 8.64 21.71
CA ILE A 201 3.52 9.20 22.78
C ILE A 201 3.59 10.72 22.71
N LEU A 202 3.73 11.27 21.51
CA LEU A 202 3.83 12.72 21.30
C LEU A 202 2.47 13.44 21.33
N GLY A 203 1.36 12.70 21.50
CA GLY A 203 0.02 13.26 21.45
C GLY A 203 -0.30 13.92 20.11
N VAL A 204 0.35 13.47 19.02
CA VAL A 204 0.10 13.98 17.68
C VAL A 204 -1.20 13.34 17.19
N ASP A 205 -2.24 14.14 17.03
CA ASP A 205 -3.48 13.71 16.38
C ASP A 205 -3.17 13.37 14.91
N THR A 206 -3.08 12.07 14.62
CA THR A 206 -2.74 11.51 13.30
C THR A 206 -3.94 11.31 12.41
N THR A 207 -5.12 11.80 12.81
CA THR A 207 -6.28 11.82 11.93
C THR A 207 -5.83 12.49 10.63
N PRO A 208 -5.82 11.80 9.48
CA PRO A 208 -5.38 12.38 8.22
C PRO A 208 -6.17 13.65 8.00
N LYS A 209 -5.48 14.78 8.12
CA LYS A 209 -6.11 16.07 7.98
C LYS A 209 -6.50 16.16 6.52
N LYS A 210 -7.81 16.26 6.25
CA LYS A 210 -8.36 16.38 4.90
C LYS A 210 -7.58 17.45 4.13
N SER A 211 -7.33 17.25 2.85
CA SER A 211 -6.64 18.24 2.04
C SER A 211 -7.40 19.58 2.02
N VAL A 212 -6.70 20.67 1.71
CA VAL A 212 -7.34 21.99 1.49
C VAL A 212 -8.42 21.91 0.42
N ASP A 213 -8.25 21.04 -0.59
CA ASP A 213 -9.21 20.78 -1.65
C ASP A 213 -10.49 20.12 -1.14
N GLU A 214 -10.35 19.10 -0.27
CA GLU A 214 -11.50 18.44 0.37
C GLU A 214 -12.26 19.40 1.29
N ILE A 215 -11.55 20.19 2.10
CA ILE A 215 -12.18 21.20 2.96
C ILE A 215 -12.87 22.28 2.10
N ALA A 216 -12.25 22.73 1.00
CA ALA A 216 -12.87 23.68 0.10
C ALA A 216 -14.17 23.14 -0.50
N GLN A 217 -14.21 21.87 -0.90
CA GLN A 217 -15.43 21.24 -1.41
C GLN A 217 -16.54 21.15 -0.34
N GLU A 218 -16.18 20.84 0.91
CA GLU A 218 -17.13 20.84 2.03
C GLU A 218 -17.66 22.24 2.35
N VAL A 219 -16.81 23.27 2.22
CA VAL A 219 -17.22 24.67 2.37
C VAL A 219 -18.23 25.05 1.30
N ILE A 220 -18.02 24.64 0.04
CA ILE A 220 -18.94 24.84 -1.08
C ILE A 220 -20.27 24.13 -0.83
N ASN A 221 -20.22 22.92 -0.26
CA ASN A 221 -21.38 22.13 0.10
C ASN A 221 -22.10 22.63 1.37
N GLY A 222 -21.62 23.71 2.01
CA GLY A 222 -22.28 24.37 3.14
C GLY A 222 -21.97 23.77 4.53
N ALA A 223 -21.03 22.83 4.65
CA ALA A 223 -20.75 22.15 5.92
C ALA A 223 -20.09 23.04 7.00
N TRP A 224 -19.52 24.17 6.59
CA TRP A 224 -18.68 25.03 7.41
C TRP A 224 -19.32 26.38 7.76
N GLY A 225 -20.64 26.55 7.62
CA GLY A 225 -21.29 27.83 7.95
C GLY A 225 -20.90 28.99 7.02
N ASN A 226 -21.08 30.23 7.47
CA ASN A 226 -20.84 31.44 6.67
C ASN A 226 -20.07 32.53 7.44
N GLY A 227 -19.43 33.45 6.70
CA GLY A 227 -18.73 34.60 7.26
C GLY A 227 -17.68 34.25 8.32
N GLN A 228 -17.74 34.93 9.47
CA GLN A 228 -16.78 34.76 10.56
C GLN A 228 -16.88 33.39 11.24
N ASP A 229 -18.07 32.78 11.29
CA ASP A 229 -18.27 31.44 11.86
C ASP A 229 -17.47 30.39 11.08
N ARG A 230 -17.51 30.47 9.75
CA ARG A 230 -16.70 29.62 8.86
C ARG A 230 -15.22 29.75 9.15
N LYS A 231 -14.73 30.98 9.24
CA LYS A 231 -13.33 31.27 9.54
C LYS A 231 -12.91 30.63 10.86
N ASN A 232 -13.68 30.89 11.92
CA ASN A 232 -13.39 30.35 13.25
C ASN A 232 -13.37 28.82 13.25
N ARG A 233 -14.33 28.16 12.58
CA ARG A 233 -14.41 26.70 12.54
C ARG A 233 -13.25 26.07 11.77
N ILE A 234 -12.87 26.66 10.63
CA ILE A 234 -11.73 26.19 9.81
C ILE A 234 -10.42 26.34 10.59
N GLU A 235 -10.20 27.49 11.24
CA GLU A 235 -9.00 27.75 12.06
C GLU A 235 -8.96 26.87 13.32
N GLN A 236 -10.11 26.64 13.99
CA GLN A 236 -10.21 25.73 15.14
C GLN A 236 -9.94 24.27 14.75
N ALA A 237 -10.35 23.86 13.55
CA ALA A 237 -9.96 22.58 12.97
C ALA A 237 -8.50 22.56 12.47
N GLY A 238 -7.76 23.66 12.67
CA GLY A 238 -6.33 23.85 12.43
C GLY A 238 -5.96 24.04 10.96
N TYR A 239 -6.90 24.40 10.10
CA TYR A 239 -6.65 24.70 8.69
C TYR A 239 -6.35 26.19 8.49
N ASP A 240 -5.56 26.52 7.48
CA ASP A 240 -5.42 27.91 7.05
C ASP A 240 -6.67 28.35 6.28
N TYR A 241 -7.47 29.21 6.90
CA TYR A 241 -8.66 29.79 6.30
C TYR A 241 -8.39 30.45 4.95
N THR A 242 -7.26 31.15 4.81
CA THR A 242 -6.93 31.88 3.57
C THR A 242 -6.67 30.90 2.43
N ALA A 243 -5.91 29.83 2.70
CA ALA A 243 -5.66 28.78 1.71
C ALA A 243 -6.96 28.08 1.26
N VAL A 244 -7.82 27.72 2.21
CA VAL A 244 -9.13 27.12 1.93
C VAL A 244 -10.01 28.08 1.13
N GLN A 245 -10.09 29.35 1.53
CA GLN A 245 -10.92 30.34 0.85
C GLN A 245 -10.41 30.64 -0.58
N ASN A 246 -9.10 30.66 -0.79
CA ASN A 246 -8.51 30.77 -2.12
C ASN A 246 -8.90 29.58 -3.00
N LYS A 247 -8.87 28.37 -2.46
CA LYS A 247 -9.28 27.16 -3.18
C LYS A 247 -10.78 27.14 -3.49
N VAL A 248 -11.63 27.59 -2.55
CA VAL A 248 -13.06 27.79 -2.79
C VAL A 248 -13.30 28.78 -3.94
N ASN A 249 -12.55 29.90 -3.97
CA ASN A 249 -12.63 30.89 -5.04
C ASN A 249 -12.13 30.35 -6.39
N GLU A 250 -11.14 29.45 -6.39
CA GLU A 250 -10.67 28.74 -7.58
C GLU A 250 -11.76 27.78 -8.12
N LEU A 251 -12.39 27.00 -7.22
CA LEU A 251 -13.37 25.96 -7.57
C LEU A 251 -14.75 26.51 -7.97
N CYS A 252 -15.21 27.60 -7.34
CA CYS A 252 -16.48 28.23 -7.65
C CYS A 252 -16.38 29.40 -8.65
N GLY A 253 -15.16 29.77 -9.06
CA GLY A 253 -14.88 31.08 -9.63
C GLY A 253 -15.01 32.18 -8.58
N THR A 254 -14.41 33.35 -8.83
CA THR A 254 -14.59 34.53 -7.98
C THR A 254 -16.09 34.81 -7.84
N PRO A 255 -16.62 35.02 -6.62
CA PRO A 255 -17.99 35.43 -6.44
C PRO A 255 -18.25 36.64 -7.33
N LYS A 256 -19.20 36.50 -8.24
CA LYS A 256 -19.62 37.59 -9.10
C LYS A 256 -20.14 38.71 -8.17
N LYS A 257 -19.50 39.89 -8.20
CA LYS A 257 -19.87 41.05 -7.38
C LYS A 257 -21.38 41.28 -7.47
N SER A 258 -22.02 41.65 -6.38
CA SER A 258 -23.44 42.00 -6.42
C SER A 258 -23.69 43.18 -7.36
N ILE A 259 -24.94 43.31 -7.84
CA ILE A 259 -25.36 44.47 -8.65
C ILE A 259 -25.08 45.80 -7.91
N ASP A 260 -25.21 45.82 -6.57
CA ASP A 260 -24.90 46.99 -5.73
C ASP A 260 -23.40 47.35 -5.76
N GLU A 261 -22.53 46.35 -5.67
CA GLU A 261 -21.08 46.55 -5.73
C GLU A 261 -20.62 47.06 -7.11
N ILE A 262 -21.21 46.53 -8.19
CA ILE A 262 -20.97 47.03 -9.54
C ILE A 262 -21.51 48.45 -9.68
N ALA A 263 -22.72 48.74 -9.17
CA ALA A 263 -23.30 50.08 -9.22
C ALA A 263 -22.44 51.13 -8.50
N ARG A 264 -21.92 50.81 -7.31
CA ARG A 264 -20.98 51.69 -6.59
C ARG A 264 -19.68 51.91 -7.36
N ALA A 265 -19.15 50.87 -8.02
CA ALA A 265 -17.96 51.00 -8.87
C ALA A 265 -18.21 51.89 -10.10
N VAL A 266 -19.41 51.82 -10.69
CA VAL A 266 -19.86 52.72 -11.76
C VAL A 266 -19.90 54.17 -11.29
N ILE A 267 -20.44 54.43 -10.10
CA ILE A 267 -20.48 55.79 -9.49
C ILE A 267 -19.06 56.32 -9.25
N ARG A 268 -18.11 55.45 -8.85
CA ARG A 268 -16.69 55.81 -8.73
C ARG A 268 -15.96 56.01 -10.07
N GLY A 269 -16.64 55.79 -11.21
CA GLY A 269 -16.09 55.99 -12.55
C GLY A 269 -15.30 54.81 -13.11
N GLU A 270 -15.23 53.67 -12.42
CA GLU A 270 -14.38 52.53 -12.78
C GLU A 270 -14.79 51.84 -14.10
N TYR A 271 -16.06 52.03 -14.52
CA TYR A 271 -16.64 51.44 -15.72
C TYR A 271 -16.73 52.41 -16.91
N GLY A 272 -16.23 53.65 -16.79
CA GLY A 272 -16.35 54.65 -17.86
C GLY A 272 -17.77 55.21 -18.03
N ASN A 273 -18.05 55.79 -19.20
CA ASN A 273 -19.31 56.49 -19.51
C ASN A 273 -19.97 55.96 -20.79
N GLY A 274 -21.27 56.26 -20.97
CA GLY A 274 -22.01 55.95 -22.19
C GLY A 274 -21.93 54.48 -22.62
N ALA A 275 -21.54 54.27 -23.89
CA ALA A 275 -21.44 52.94 -24.49
C ALA A 275 -20.37 52.05 -23.85
N ASP A 276 -19.24 52.63 -23.40
CA ASP A 276 -18.14 51.88 -22.81
C ASP A 276 -18.54 51.22 -21.50
N ARG A 277 -19.31 51.94 -20.68
CA ARG A 277 -19.91 51.41 -19.44
C ARG A 277 -20.78 50.19 -19.73
N LYS A 278 -21.66 50.32 -20.71
CA LYS A 278 -22.57 49.23 -21.11
C LYS A 278 -21.79 48.01 -21.58
N ASN A 279 -20.78 48.21 -22.43
CA ASN A 279 -19.97 47.12 -22.98
C ASN A 279 -19.18 46.39 -21.88
N ARG A 280 -18.57 47.12 -20.94
CA ARG A 280 -17.76 46.52 -19.86
C ARG A 280 -18.61 45.76 -18.83
N ILE A 281 -19.75 46.32 -18.42
CA ILE A 281 -20.70 45.64 -17.51
C ILE A 281 -21.22 44.35 -18.14
N THR A 282 -21.58 44.40 -19.43
CA THR A 282 -22.09 43.24 -20.16
C THR A 282 -20.99 42.20 -20.42
N ALA A 283 -19.75 42.61 -20.69
CA ALA A 283 -18.61 41.71 -20.88
C ALA A 283 -18.25 40.92 -19.62
N GLU A 284 -18.46 41.50 -18.43
CA GLU A 284 -18.36 40.80 -17.14
C GLU A 284 -19.62 39.97 -16.81
N GLY A 285 -20.56 39.89 -17.77
CA GLY A 285 -21.77 39.08 -17.73
C GLY A 285 -22.91 39.68 -16.90
N TYR A 286 -22.86 40.94 -16.49
CA TYR A 286 -23.93 41.57 -15.72
C TYR A 286 -25.03 42.14 -16.62
N ASP A 287 -26.25 42.16 -16.10
CA ASP A 287 -27.34 42.90 -16.73
C ASP A 287 -27.13 44.41 -16.53
N TYR A 288 -26.78 45.08 -17.63
CA TYR A 288 -26.60 46.53 -17.65
C TYR A 288 -27.82 47.29 -17.16
N ALA A 289 -29.03 46.86 -17.50
CA ALA A 289 -30.25 47.58 -17.11
C ALA A 289 -30.45 47.53 -15.59
N ALA A 290 -30.22 46.36 -14.97
CA ALA A 290 -30.32 46.18 -13.54
C ALA A 290 -29.24 46.97 -12.77
N VAL A 291 -27.99 46.98 -13.28
CA VAL A 291 -26.92 47.81 -12.70
C VAL A 291 -27.23 49.29 -12.84
N GLN A 292 -27.67 49.74 -14.01
CA GLN A 292 -27.96 51.16 -14.24
C GLN A 292 -29.17 51.64 -13.43
N ALA A 293 -30.19 50.79 -13.24
CA ALA A 293 -31.30 51.08 -12.33
C ALA A 293 -30.79 51.29 -10.90
N ARG A 294 -29.90 50.40 -10.44
CA ARG A 294 -29.32 50.51 -9.10
C ARG A 294 -28.40 51.72 -8.91
N VAL A 295 -27.64 52.10 -9.95
CA VAL A 295 -26.86 53.34 -9.96
C VAL A 295 -27.76 54.56 -9.77
N ASN A 296 -28.94 54.57 -10.41
CA ASN A 296 -29.91 55.66 -10.28
C ASN A 296 -30.53 55.70 -8.88
N ASP A 297 -30.75 54.56 -8.22
CA ASP A 297 -31.24 54.52 -6.83
C ASP A 297 -30.23 55.03 -5.80
N LEU A 298 -28.93 55.02 -6.13
CA LEU A 298 -27.81 55.34 -5.24
C LEU A 298 -27.30 56.79 -5.40
N MET A 299 -27.83 57.56 -6.34
CA MET A 299 -27.51 58.97 -6.60
C MET A 299 -28.68 59.86 -6.23
#